data_AF-A0A959ZRZ9-F1
#
_entry.id   AF-A0A959ZRZ9-F1
#
_cell.length_a   1.000
_cell.length_b   1.000
_cell.length_c   1.000
_cell.angle_alpha   90.00
_cell.angle_beta   90.00
_cell.angle_gamma   90.00
#
_symmetry.space_group_name_H-M   'P 1'
#
loop_
_entity.id
_entity.type
_entity.pdbx_description
1 polymer ?
#
loop_
_entity_poly.entity_id
_entity_poly.type
_entity_poly.pdbx_seq_one_letter_code
_entity_poly.pdbx_strand_id
1 'polypeptide(L)'
;TYAEMGRFALASNPADPKGTNDTEMAAKNADGSPQTNGPRQTWVTETALATALNVSYMAEQLGLYTIVIGIALLLTGVGLIIVALGLIDRFPATSES
;
A
#
# COMPACT_ATOMS: atom_id res chain seq x y z
N THR A 1 -5.00 2.41 20.56
CA THR A 1 -5.26 2.09 19.13
C THR A 1 -6.67 2.52 18.78
N TYR A 2 -7.02 2.72 17.50
CA TYR A 2 -8.36 3.21 17.11
C TYR A 2 -9.54 2.41 17.65
N ALA A 3 -9.36 1.10 17.84
CA ALA A 3 -10.37 0.25 18.48
C ALA A 3 -10.68 0.64 19.94
N GLU A 4 -9.76 1.34 20.60
CA GLU A 4 -9.91 1.82 21.98
C GLU A 4 -10.53 3.22 22.05
N MET A 5 -10.68 3.92 20.92
CA MET A 5 -11.32 5.24 20.85
C MET A 5 -12.82 5.10 20.56
N GLY A 6 -13.62 5.71 21.42
CA GLY A 6 -15.06 5.81 21.26
C GLY A 6 -15.45 6.58 20.01
N ARG A 7 -16.57 6.19 19.40
CA ARG A 7 -17.14 6.86 18.22
C ARG A 7 -17.57 8.29 18.51
N PHE A 8 -17.99 8.58 19.74
CA PHE A 8 -18.54 9.86 20.17
C PHE A 8 -17.62 10.58 21.16
N ALA A 9 -17.71 11.90 21.19
CA ALA A 9 -17.06 12.70 22.23
C ALA A 9 -17.77 12.47 23.57
N LEU A 10 -17.03 12.37 24.68
CA LEU A 10 -17.60 12.15 26.01
C LEU A 10 -18.22 13.43 26.56
N ALA A 11 -19.44 13.39 27.09
CA ALA A 11 -20.15 14.57 27.59
C ALA A 11 -19.41 15.25 28.77
N SER A 12 -18.83 14.44 29.67
CA SER A 12 -18.08 14.95 30.83
C SER A 12 -16.73 15.57 30.46
N ASN A 13 -16.17 15.20 29.31
CA ASN A 13 -14.96 15.80 28.78
C ASN A 13 -14.92 15.69 27.24
N PRO A 14 -15.52 16.65 26.52
CA PRO A 14 -15.62 16.59 25.06
C PRO A 14 -14.28 16.64 24.32
N ALA A 15 -13.21 17.07 25.01
CA ALA A 15 -11.85 17.13 24.49
C ALA A 15 -11.04 15.84 24.75
N ASP A 16 -11.59 14.87 25.49
CA ASP A 16 -10.92 13.59 25.75
C ASP A 16 -10.81 12.79 24.43
N PRO A 17 -9.59 12.47 23.95
CA PRO A 17 -9.40 11.68 22.75
C PRO A 17 -9.97 10.26 22.87
N LYS A 18 -10.14 9.74 24.09
CA LYS A 18 -10.69 8.41 24.35
C LYS A 18 -12.19 8.33 24.00
N GLY A 19 -12.94 9.39 24.26
CA GLY A 19 -14.38 9.48 23.94
C GLY A 19 -15.23 8.37 24.57
N THR A 20 -16.38 8.07 23.94
CA THR A 20 -17.29 6.99 24.35
C THR A 20 -17.99 6.35 23.14
N ASN A 21 -18.42 5.11 23.28
CA ASN A 21 -19.34 4.44 22.33
C ASN A 21 -20.79 4.51 22.78
N ASP A 22 -21.03 4.92 24.03
CA ASP A 22 -22.36 5.09 24.58
C ASP A 22 -22.96 6.42 24.11
N THR A 23 -24.11 6.35 23.46
CA THR A 23 -24.85 7.52 22.96
C THR A 23 -25.44 8.38 24.08
N GLU A 24 -25.68 7.81 25.26
CA GLU A 24 -26.21 8.54 26.41
C GLU A 24 -25.12 9.36 27.11
N MET A 25 -23.90 8.83 27.15
CA MET A 25 -22.73 9.52 27.68
C MET A 25 -22.07 10.46 26.66
N ALA A 26 -22.57 10.52 25.44
CA ALA A 26 -22.02 11.35 24.38
C ALA A 26 -22.34 12.84 24.61
N ALA A 27 -21.37 13.71 24.33
CA ALA A 27 -21.64 15.13 24.16
C ALA A 27 -22.69 15.31 23.06
N LYS A 28 -23.60 16.28 23.19
CA LYS A 28 -24.68 16.49 22.23
C LYS A 28 -24.46 17.77 21.42
N ASN A 29 -24.75 17.67 20.12
CA ASN A 29 -24.82 18.81 19.22
C ASN A 29 -26.07 19.67 19.53
N ALA A 30 -26.15 20.87 18.93
CA ALA A 30 -27.28 21.79 19.11
C ALA A 30 -28.64 21.20 18.68
N ASP A 31 -28.63 20.19 17.81
CA ASP A 31 -29.81 19.43 17.34
C ASP A 31 -30.14 18.22 18.24
N GLY A 32 -29.38 18.00 19.32
CA GLY A 32 -29.56 16.88 20.24
C GLY A 32 -28.92 15.56 19.80
N SER A 33 -28.25 15.52 18.65
CA SER A 33 -27.55 14.33 18.16
C SER A 33 -26.21 14.11 18.89
N PRO A 34 -25.73 12.85 19.04
CA PRO A 34 -24.42 12.56 19.60
C PRO A 34 -23.28 13.17 18.77
N GLN A 35 -22.43 13.97 19.41
CA GLN A 35 -21.27 14.58 18.80
C GLN A 35 -20.20 13.52 18.49
N THR A 36 -19.67 13.55 17.27
CA THR A 36 -18.60 12.65 16.83
C THR A 36 -17.27 12.94 17.53
N ASN A 37 -16.46 11.89 17.73
CA ASN A 37 -15.09 12.03 18.24
C ASN A 37 -14.16 12.57 17.13
N GLY A 38 -13.83 13.86 17.20
CA GLY A 38 -12.89 14.52 16.27
C GLY A 38 -11.49 13.90 16.26
N PRO A 39 -10.83 13.72 17.42
CA PRO A 39 -9.53 13.04 17.52
C PRO A 39 -9.47 11.68 16.81
N ARG A 40 -10.55 10.88 16.90
CA ARG A 40 -10.66 9.61 16.18
C ARG A 40 -10.60 9.77 14.66
N GLN A 41 -11.22 10.81 14.10
CA GLN A 41 -11.18 11.09 12.67
C GLN A 41 -9.77 11.50 12.22
N THR A 42 -9.10 12.36 13.00
CA THR A 42 -7.72 12.77 12.72
C THR A 42 -6.77 11.57 12.69
N TRP A 43 -6.87 10.66 13.66
CA TRP A 43 -6.06 9.44 13.69
C TRP A 43 -6.26 8.55 12.46
N VAL A 44 -7.50 8.44 11.95
CA VAL A 44 -7.77 7.65 10.73
C VAL A 44 -7.09 8.27 9.54
N THR A 45 -7.19 9.59 9.38
CA THR A 45 -6.53 10.33 8.31
C THR A 45 -5.01 10.19 8.38
N GLU A 46 -4.42 10.34 9.56
CA GLU A 46 -2.97 10.16 9.78
C GLU A 46 -2.51 8.74 9.44
N THR A 47 -3.26 7.73 9.89
CA THR A 47 -2.94 6.32 9.61
C THR A 47 -3.04 6.02 8.12
N ALA A 48 -4.07 6.55 7.45
CA ALA A 48 -4.24 6.41 6.02
C ALA A 48 -3.09 7.09 5.27
N LEU A 49 -2.68 8.29 5.68
CA LEU A 49 -1.57 9.03 5.07
C LEU A 49 -0.23 8.31 5.27
N ALA A 50 0.05 7.82 6.47
CA ALA A 50 1.27 7.05 6.76
C ALA A 50 1.31 5.73 5.98
N THR A 51 0.18 5.02 5.91
CA THR A 51 0.06 3.78 5.11
C THR A 51 0.28 4.09 3.64
N ALA A 52 -0.38 5.12 3.11
CA ALA A 52 -0.22 5.53 1.72
C ALA A 52 1.24 5.85 1.42
N LEU A 53 1.92 6.64 2.25
CA LEU A 53 3.31 7.04 2.05
C LEU A 53 4.26 5.83 2.09
N ASN A 54 4.04 4.89 3.01
CA ASN A 54 4.84 3.65 3.07
C ASN A 54 4.62 2.78 1.83
N VAL A 55 3.37 2.65 1.36
CA VAL A 55 3.05 1.92 0.13
C VAL A 55 3.65 2.61 -1.09
N SER A 56 3.62 3.94 -1.16
CA SER A 56 4.26 4.72 -2.23
C SER A 56 5.75 4.42 -2.31
N TYR A 57 6.43 4.40 -1.16
CA TYR A 57 7.85 4.11 -1.07
C TYR A 57 8.19 2.68 -1.53
N MET A 58 7.39 1.69 -1.11
CA MET A 58 7.57 0.30 -1.57
C MET A 58 7.29 0.15 -3.07
N ALA A 59 6.28 0.84 -3.58
CA ALA A 59 5.92 0.81 -5.00
C ALA A 59 7.03 1.38 -5.89
N GLU A 60 7.68 2.46 -5.45
CA GLU A 60 8.81 3.06 -6.16
C GLU A 60 9.99 2.10 -6.27
N GLN A 61 10.35 1.44 -5.16
CA GLN A 61 11.42 0.43 -5.16
C GLN A 61 11.10 -0.75 -6.08
N LEU A 62 9.85 -1.23 -6.05
CA LEU A 62 9.40 -2.30 -6.94
C LEU A 62 9.44 -1.87 -8.41
N GLY A 63 9.08 -0.63 -8.70
CA GLY A 63 9.18 -0.04 -10.04
C GLY A 63 10.61 -0.03 -10.57
N LEU A 64 11.56 0.48 -9.78
CA LEU A 64 12.98 0.49 -10.17
C LEU A 64 13.53 -0.93 -10.37
N TYR A 65 13.20 -1.85 -9.46
CA TYR A 65 13.59 -3.25 -9.58
C TYR A 65 13.07 -3.91 -10.87
N THR A 66 11.79 -3.71 -11.20
CA THR A 66 11.18 -4.29 -12.40
C THR A 66 11.74 -3.69 -13.69
N ILE A 67 12.09 -2.40 -13.71
CA ILE A 67 12.79 -1.79 -14.85
C ILE A 67 14.15 -2.45 -15.07
N VAL A 68 14.95 -2.58 -14.01
CA VAL A 68 16.29 -3.19 -14.09
C VAL A 68 16.20 -4.65 -14.57
N ILE A 69 15.27 -5.44 -14.02
CA ILE A 69 15.05 -6.81 -14.48
C ILE A 69 14.58 -6.86 -15.93
N GLY A 70 13.64 -5.98 -16.32
CA GLY A 70 13.17 -5.92 -17.69
C GLY A 70 14.32 -5.73 -18.67
N ILE A 71 15.22 -4.78 -18.38
CA ILE A 71 16.43 -4.55 -19.17
C ILE A 71 17.34 -5.78 -19.16
N ALA A 72 17.59 -6.39 -18.00
CA ALA A 72 18.43 -7.57 -17.87
C ALA A 72 17.89 -8.77 -18.68
N LEU A 73 16.57 -8.98 -18.67
CA LEU A 73 15.91 -10.05 -19.44
C LEU A 73 15.98 -9.79 -20.94
N LEU A 74 15.84 -8.53 -21.39
CA LEU A 74 16.02 -8.19 -22.80
C LEU A 74 17.45 -8.49 -23.26
N LEU A 75 18.46 -8.06 -22.50
CA LEU A 75 19.86 -8.35 -22.81
C LEU A 75 20.15 -9.85 -22.81
N THR A 76 19.61 -10.57 -21.83
CA THR A 76 19.73 -12.03 -21.75
C THR A 76 19.10 -12.71 -22.96
N GLY A 77 17.87 -12.30 -23.34
CA GLY A 77 17.17 -12.84 -24.51
C GLY A 77 17.94 -12.62 -25.81
N VAL A 78 18.49 -11.41 -26.02
CA VAL A 78 19.35 -11.12 -27.17
C VAL A 78 20.61 -12.00 -27.15
N GLY A 79 21.27 -12.14 -26.00
CA GLY A 79 22.43 -13.01 -25.85
C GLY A 79 22.11 -14.47 -26.20
N LEU A 80 20.96 -14.98 -25.76
CA LEU A 80 20.52 -16.34 -26.08
C LEU A 80 20.22 -16.53 -27.57
N ILE A 81 19.62 -15.54 -28.25
CA ILE A 81 19.39 -15.59 -29.69
C ILE A 81 20.71 -15.70 -30.45
N ILE A 82 21.71 -14.90 -30.09
CA ILE A 82 23.04 -14.92 -30.72
C ILE A 82 23.69 -16.30 -30.52
N VAL A 83 23.65 -16.83 -29.30
CA VAL A 83 24.20 -18.16 -29.00
C VAL A 83 23.46 -19.26 -29.77
N ALA A 84 22.14 -19.20 -29.86
CA ALA A 84 21.34 -20.19 -30.59
C ALA A 84 21.67 -20.22 -32.08
N LEU A 85 21.75 -19.05 -32.73
CA LEU A 85 22.12 -18.95 -34.15
C LEU A 85 23.54 -19.49 -34.39
N GLY A 86 24.51 -19.09 -33.56
CA GLY A 86 25.88 -19.59 -33.67
C GLY A 86 26.03 -21.10 -33.40
N LEU A 87 25.14 -21.69 -32.59
CA LEU A 87 25.12 -23.14 -32.36
C LEU A 87 24.55 -23.89 -33.57
N ILE A 88 23.49 -23.39 -34.18
CA ILE A 88 22.85 -23.96 -35.38
C ILE A 88 23.85 -23.98 -36.55
N ASP A 89 24.59 -22.89 -36.77
CA ASP A 89 25.59 -22.82 -37.83
C ASP A 89 26.77 -23.80 -37.63
N ARG A 90 27.01 -24.26 -36.40
CA ARG A 90 28.14 -25.14 -36.05
C ARG A 90 27.83 -26.63 -36.22
N PHE A 91 26.57 -27.00 -36.38
CA PHE A 91 26.14 -28.37 -36.66
C PHE A 91 25.42 -28.41 -38.01
N PRO A 92 26.15 -28.50 -39.14
CA PRO A 92 25.51 -28.77 -40.42
C PRO A 92 24.79 -30.11 -40.32
N ALA A 93 23.50 -30.13 -40.71
CA ALA A 93 22.69 -31.33 -40.72
C ALA A 93 23.42 -32.41 -41.51
N THR A 94 23.90 -33.45 -40.82
CA THR A 94 24.41 -34.66 -41.46
C THR A 94 23.26 -35.27 -42.23
N SER A 95 23.25 -35.09 -43.55
CA SER A 95 22.30 -35.80 -44.40
C SER A 95 22.69 -37.27 -44.35
N GLU A 96 21.94 -38.07 -43.59
CA GLU A 96 21.96 -39.51 -43.75
C GLU A 96 21.41 -39.85 -45.13
N SER A 97 22.26 -40.52 -45.93
CA SER A 97 21.97 -41.06 -47.27
C SER A 97 21.48 -42.49 -47.18
#